data_AF-A0A9P3NK45-F1
#
_entry.id   AF-A0A9P3NK45-F1
#
_cell.length_a   1.000
_cell.length_b   1.000
_cell.length_c   1.000
_cell.angle_alpha   90.00
_cell.angle_beta   90.00
_cell.angle_gamma   90.00
#
_symmetry.space_group_name_H-M   'P 1'
#
loop_
_entity.id
_entity.type
_entity.pdbx_description
1 polymer ?
#
loop_
_entity_poly.entity_id
_entity_poly.type
_entity_poly.pdbx_seq_one_letter_code
_entity_poly.pdbx_strand_id
1 'polypeptide(L)'
;MEAEDPTDGRSTGSAERLLAEGGPSERGAGGKQGRAGAAASSGESGGLSAHGGVRGGAESEPLDVEDFVKDLDLIVGSDIMYEADLMPALCQTVKQLVGPRTRIFFSVELRPATPKCFHGMAGEGMTWRAVDQSNLHPEWRSDDIKVFQFFT
;
A
#
# COMPACT_ATOMS: atom_id res chain seq x y z
N MET A 1 -51.15 9.83 -6.34
CA MET A 1 -49.99 10.72 -6.52
C MET A 1 -48.83 10.10 -5.78
N GLU A 2 -47.61 10.31 -6.25
CA GLU A 2 -46.52 9.33 -6.14
C GLU A 2 -46.09 9.00 -4.71
N ALA A 3 -45.66 7.74 -4.53
CA ALA A 3 -45.02 7.26 -3.32
C ALA A 3 -43.52 7.46 -3.45
N GLU A 4 -42.87 7.96 -2.40
CA GLU A 4 -41.42 8.08 -2.36
C GLU A 4 -40.76 6.74 -1.98
N ASP A 5 -39.61 6.50 -2.61
CA ASP A 5 -38.69 5.37 -2.40
C ASP A 5 -38.10 5.41 -0.97
N PRO A 6 -37.86 4.25 -0.33
CA PRO A 6 -36.45 3.84 -0.25
C PRO A 6 -36.23 2.31 -0.23
N THR A 7 -35.27 1.80 -1.01
CA THR A 7 -33.96 1.30 -0.51
C THR A 7 -33.15 0.56 -1.59
N ASP A 8 -32.03 1.15 -2.05
CA ASP A 8 -30.99 0.43 -2.81
C ASP A 8 -30.22 -0.49 -1.84
N GLY A 9 -30.66 -1.75 -1.72
CA GLY A 9 -30.14 -2.75 -0.79
C GLY A 9 -28.73 -3.25 -1.13
N ARG A 10 -27.72 -2.39 -1.06
CA ARG A 10 -26.32 -2.76 -1.25
C ARG A 10 -25.81 -3.57 -0.06
N SER A 11 -25.58 -4.86 -0.29
CA SER A 11 -24.98 -5.78 0.68
C SER A 11 -23.50 -5.42 0.94
N THR A 12 -23.24 -4.56 1.92
CA THR A 12 -21.88 -4.20 2.38
C THR A 12 -21.21 -5.30 3.20
N GLY A 13 -22.00 -6.14 3.87
CA GLY A 13 -21.52 -7.06 4.91
C GLY A 13 -20.51 -8.13 4.48
N SER A 14 -20.40 -8.44 3.18
CA SER A 14 -19.37 -9.37 2.68
C SER A 14 -18.00 -8.69 2.56
N ALA A 15 -17.97 -7.43 2.11
CA ALA A 15 -16.73 -6.67 1.97
C ALA A 15 -16.18 -6.22 3.34
N GLU A 16 -17.04 -5.70 4.23
CA GLU A 16 -16.59 -5.32 5.58
C GLU A 16 -16.04 -6.52 6.38
N ARG A 17 -16.58 -7.73 6.18
CA ARG A 17 -16.07 -8.93 6.84
C ARG A 17 -14.68 -9.35 6.35
N LEU A 18 -14.42 -9.25 5.04
CA LEU A 18 -13.08 -9.43 4.46
C LEU A 18 -12.05 -8.39 4.95
N LEU A 19 -12.51 -7.21 5.35
CA LEU A 19 -11.65 -6.15 5.90
C LEU A 19 -11.40 -6.33 7.40
N ALA A 20 -12.37 -6.88 8.15
CA ALA A 20 -12.29 -7.07 9.60
C ALA A 20 -11.40 -8.26 10.02
N GLU A 21 -11.41 -9.36 9.27
CA GLU A 21 -10.65 -10.58 9.57
C GLU A 21 -9.42 -10.68 8.65
N GLY A 22 -8.28 -10.15 9.12
CA GLY A 22 -7.10 -9.88 8.29
C GLY A 22 -6.31 -11.11 7.82
N GLY A 23 -6.54 -11.53 6.58
CA GLY A 23 -5.60 -12.29 5.75
C GLY A 23 -5.54 -13.82 5.98
N PRO A 24 -5.16 -14.60 4.96
CA PRO A 24 -5.14 -16.06 5.05
C PRO A 24 -3.99 -16.58 5.92
N SER A 25 -4.32 -17.29 7.00
CA SER A 25 -3.38 -18.09 7.79
C SER A 25 -3.00 -19.40 7.07
N GLU A 26 -2.43 -19.33 5.87
CA GLU A 26 -1.96 -20.52 5.15
C GLU A 26 -0.57 -20.99 5.61
N ARG A 27 -0.61 -21.88 6.61
CA ARG A 27 0.52 -22.76 6.93
C ARG A 27 0.75 -23.78 5.81
N GLY A 28 1.67 -23.46 4.90
CA GLY A 28 2.58 -24.45 4.32
C GLY A 28 2.24 -25.04 2.93
N ALA A 29 2.82 -24.43 1.90
CA ALA A 29 3.40 -25.12 0.74
C ALA A 29 4.62 -24.31 0.28
N GLY A 30 5.77 -24.86 -0.11
CA GLY A 30 6.07 -26.25 -0.47
C GLY A 30 6.41 -26.40 -1.96
N GLY A 31 7.22 -25.50 -2.56
CA GLY A 31 7.34 -25.37 -4.02
C GLY A 31 8.72 -24.98 -4.57
N LYS A 32 9.61 -25.98 -4.66
CA LYS A 32 10.83 -26.14 -5.49
C LYS A 32 11.44 -24.96 -6.30
N GLN A 33 12.77 -24.93 -6.18
CA GLN A 33 13.79 -24.28 -7.03
C GLN A 33 13.56 -24.35 -8.55
N GLY A 34 13.96 -23.29 -9.27
CA GLY A 34 14.21 -23.29 -10.71
C GLY A 34 15.47 -22.48 -11.04
N ARG A 35 16.41 -23.07 -11.80
CA ARG A 35 17.72 -22.49 -12.17
C ARG A 35 17.77 -22.25 -13.69
N ALA A 36 18.05 -21.02 -14.12
CA ALA A 36 18.61 -20.62 -15.41
C ALA A 36 18.98 -19.12 -15.30
N GLY A 37 19.92 -18.52 -16.05
CA GLY A 37 20.80 -19.00 -17.11
C GLY A 37 21.51 -17.75 -17.70
N ALA A 38 22.80 -17.84 -18.05
CA ALA A 38 23.61 -16.66 -18.38
C ALA A 38 23.35 -16.10 -19.79
N ALA A 39 23.63 -14.80 -20.00
CA ALA A 39 24.63 -14.33 -20.99
C ALA A 39 24.76 -12.79 -20.98
N ALA A 40 25.94 -12.30 -21.34
CA ALA A 40 26.23 -10.87 -21.53
C ALA A 40 26.41 -10.54 -23.03
N SER A 41 26.20 -9.29 -23.42
CA SER A 41 26.87 -8.70 -24.59
C SER A 41 27.04 -7.19 -24.44
N SER A 42 28.14 -6.68 -25.02
CA SER A 42 28.60 -5.30 -24.94
C SER A 42 28.17 -4.49 -26.17
N GLY A 43 28.09 -3.15 -26.07
CA GLY A 43 27.81 -2.29 -27.22
C GLY A 43 28.12 -0.81 -27.00
N GLU A 44 29.15 -0.30 -27.68
CA GLU A 44 29.56 1.11 -27.78
C GLU A 44 29.38 1.58 -29.26
N SER A 45 29.42 2.85 -29.66
CA SER A 45 29.74 4.13 -29.00
C SER A 45 29.07 5.32 -29.73
N GLY A 46 28.95 6.48 -29.07
CA GLY A 46 28.73 7.79 -29.73
C GLY A 46 27.27 8.18 -30.03
N GLY A 47 26.92 9.47 -30.09
CA GLY A 47 27.72 10.66 -29.78
C GLY A 47 26.99 11.98 -30.11
N LEU A 48 27.62 13.10 -29.74
CA LEU A 48 27.31 14.50 -30.15
C LEU A 48 26.06 15.21 -29.58
N SER A 49 26.32 15.87 -28.46
CA SER A 49 25.84 17.20 -28.01
C SER A 49 25.08 18.09 -29.02
N ALA A 50 24.01 18.71 -28.53
CA ALA A 50 23.53 20.02 -29.01
C ALA A 50 23.13 20.89 -27.81
N HIS A 51 23.63 22.14 -27.75
CA HIS A 51 23.36 23.07 -26.66
C HIS A 51 21.95 23.68 -26.74
N GLY A 52 21.22 23.68 -25.61
CA GLY A 52 19.94 24.37 -25.46
C GLY A 52 19.62 24.58 -23.98
N GLY A 53 20.09 25.67 -23.39
CA GLY A 53 20.00 25.89 -21.94
C GLY A 53 18.62 26.35 -21.47
N VAL A 54 18.11 25.68 -20.43
CA VAL A 54 17.08 26.23 -19.53
C VAL A 54 17.61 26.12 -18.10
N ARG A 55 18.21 27.20 -17.58
CA ARG A 55 18.53 27.32 -16.15
C ARG A 55 17.25 27.63 -15.39
N GLY A 56 16.64 26.63 -14.76
CA GLY A 56 15.32 26.79 -14.16
C GLY A 56 14.81 25.61 -13.34
N GLY A 57 15.70 24.81 -12.76
CA GLY A 57 15.37 23.81 -11.75
C GLY A 57 16.42 23.86 -10.66
N ALA A 58 16.01 23.83 -9.39
CA ALA A 58 16.94 23.47 -8.34
C ALA A 58 17.30 21.99 -8.59
N GLU A 59 18.56 21.72 -8.93
CA GLU A 59 19.05 20.35 -8.99
C GLU A 59 19.00 19.82 -7.55
N SER A 60 17.93 19.11 -7.22
CA SER A 60 17.84 18.38 -5.98
C SER A 60 18.90 17.30 -6.04
N GLU A 61 19.95 17.45 -5.22
CA GLU A 61 20.93 16.40 -4.96
C GLU A 61 20.18 15.06 -4.84
N PRO A 62 20.56 14.02 -5.62
CA PRO A 62 19.88 12.74 -5.55
C PRO A 62 19.99 12.24 -4.11
N LEU A 63 18.83 12.08 -3.45
CA LEU A 63 18.77 11.59 -2.07
C LEU A 63 19.55 10.28 -2.01
N ASP A 64 20.59 10.23 -1.17
CA ASP A 64 21.37 9.02 -0.99
C ASP A 64 20.45 7.98 -0.33
N VAL A 65 20.09 6.95 -1.11
CA VAL A 65 19.13 5.92 -0.72
C VAL A 65 19.68 5.05 0.42
N GLU A 66 21.00 5.03 0.61
CA GLU A 66 21.65 4.35 1.73
C GLU A 66 21.31 5.01 3.09
N ASP A 67 21.09 6.33 3.10
CA ASP A 67 20.91 7.18 4.30
C ASP A 67 19.43 7.35 4.71
N PHE A 68 18.52 6.60 4.08
CA PHE A 68 17.10 6.62 4.44
C PHE A 68 16.88 6.09 5.86
N VAL A 69 16.09 6.83 6.65
CA VAL A 69 15.84 6.50 8.06
C VAL A 69 15.11 5.16 8.18
N LYS A 70 15.86 4.15 8.62
CA LYS A 70 15.36 2.83 9.04
C LYS A 70 14.86 2.90 10.49
N ASP A 71 14.15 1.86 10.91
CA ASP A 71 13.64 1.71 12.29
C ASP A 71 12.69 2.84 12.76
N LEU A 72 11.81 3.35 11.88
CA LEU A 72 10.80 4.34 12.26
C LEU A 72 9.87 3.79 13.35
N ASP A 73 9.69 4.49 14.49
CA ASP A 73 8.76 4.02 15.52
C ASP A 73 7.28 4.04 15.05
N LEU A 74 6.94 4.88 14.06
CA LEU A 74 5.59 5.06 13.53
C LEU A 74 5.59 5.35 12.03
N ILE A 75 4.76 4.64 11.28
CA ILE A 75 4.43 4.90 9.87
C ILE A 75 2.93 5.20 9.80
N VAL A 76 2.57 6.32 9.18
CA VAL A 76 1.18 6.72 8.94
C VAL A 76 0.93 7.00 7.47
N GLY A 77 -0.26 6.68 6.99
CA GLY A 77 -0.73 6.95 5.64
C GLY A 77 -2.22 7.26 5.63
N SER A 78 -2.63 8.19 4.75
CA SER A 78 -4.03 8.59 4.62
C SER A 78 -4.43 8.62 3.16
N ASP A 79 -5.48 7.87 2.83
CA ASP A 79 -5.99 7.62 1.47
C ASP A 79 -4.90 7.28 0.45
N ILE A 80 -3.97 6.39 0.83
CA ILE A 80 -2.90 5.85 -0.05
C ILE A 80 -3.25 4.47 -0.67
N MET A 81 -4.47 3.99 -0.44
CA MET A 81 -4.92 2.63 -0.79
C MET A 81 -6.03 2.64 -1.86
N TYR A 82 -5.76 3.33 -2.98
CA TYR A 82 -6.70 3.51 -4.08
C TYR A 82 -6.29 2.78 -5.38
N GLU A 83 -4.99 2.57 -5.61
CA GLU A 83 -4.45 1.83 -6.77
C GLU A 83 -3.91 0.45 -6.36
N ALA A 84 -4.66 -0.61 -6.67
CA ALA A 84 -4.30 -1.97 -6.29
C ALA A 84 -2.96 -2.45 -6.89
N ASP A 85 -2.64 -2.01 -8.11
CA ASP A 85 -1.42 -2.39 -8.83
C ASP A 85 -0.15 -1.78 -8.21
N LEU A 86 -0.27 -0.73 -7.39
CA LEU A 86 0.83 -0.12 -6.64
C LEU A 86 1.05 -0.73 -5.25
N MET A 87 0.16 -1.60 -4.77
CA MET A 87 0.29 -2.21 -3.44
C MET A 87 1.59 -3.00 -3.25
N PRO A 88 2.13 -3.75 -4.23
CA PRO A 88 3.46 -4.36 -4.11
C PRO A 88 4.56 -3.33 -3.80
N ALA A 89 4.59 -2.21 -4.53
CA ALA A 89 5.58 -1.16 -4.31
C ALA A 89 5.42 -0.49 -2.92
N LEU A 90 4.18 -0.22 -2.50
CA LEU A 90 3.88 0.31 -1.16
C LEU A 90 4.35 -0.65 -0.06
N CYS A 91 4.04 -1.94 -0.17
CA CYS A 91 4.49 -2.97 0.78
C CYS A 91 6.01 -3.03 0.89
N GLN A 92 6.73 -3.00 -0.23
CA GLN A 92 8.20 -3.02 -0.22
C GLN A 92 8.78 -1.75 0.42
N THR A 93 8.18 -0.59 0.15
CA THR A 93 8.56 0.68 0.82
C THR A 93 8.36 0.59 2.33
N VAL A 94 7.19 0.12 2.78
CA VAL A 94 6.89 -0.05 4.22
C VAL A 94 7.87 -1.02 4.89
N LYS A 95 8.12 -2.19 4.28
CA LYS A 95 9.07 -3.20 4.79
C LYS A 95 10.50 -2.66 4.95
N GLN A 96 10.94 -1.70 4.12
CA GLN A 96 12.26 -1.09 4.22
C GLN A 96 12.36 -0.05 5.36
N LEU A 97 11.24 0.55 5.76
CA LEU A 97 11.16 1.55 6.83
C LEU A 97 10.87 0.95 8.21
N VAL A 98 10.31 -0.26 8.25
CA VAL A 98 9.92 -0.97 9.48
C VAL A 98 11.14 -1.53 10.22
N GLY A 99 11.29 -1.09 11.47
CA GLY A 99 12.08 -1.76 12.51
C GLY A 99 11.22 -2.55 13.52
N PRO A 100 11.85 -3.22 14.51
CA PRO A 100 11.21 -4.19 15.42
C PRO A 100 10.09 -3.64 16.34
N ARG A 101 9.89 -2.32 16.40
CA ARG A 101 8.87 -1.66 17.24
C ARG A 101 7.89 -0.79 16.45
N THR A 102 8.05 -0.72 15.13
CA THR A 102 7.25 0.13 14.23
C THR A 102 5.77 -0.17 14.38
N ARG A 103 4.96 0.87 14.42
CA ARG A 103 3.51 0.75 14.24
C ARG A 103 3.13 1.35 12.91
N ILE A 104 2.35 0.62 12.12
CA ILE A 104 1.88 1.07 10.80
C ILE A 104 0.38 1.31 10.92
N PHE A 105 -0.09 2.51 10.59
CA PHE A 105 -1.51 2.85 10.55
C PHE A 105 -1.90 3.51 9.24
N PHE A 106 -2.82 2.89 8.49
CA PHE A 106 -3.41 3.51 7.31
C PHE A 106 -4.90 3.83 7.54
N SER A 107 -5.28 5.06 7.20
CA SER A 107 -6.68 5.48 7.07
C SER A 107 -7.10 5.37 5.61
N VAL A 108 -8.28 4.80 5.38
CA VAL A 108 -8.76 4.39 4.06
C VAL A 108 -10.22 4.76 3.92
N GLU A 109 -10.56 5.49 2.85
CA GLU A 109 -11.95 5.63 2.41
C GLU A 109 -12.35 4.33 1.68
N LEU A 110 -13.50 3.76 2.03
CA LEU A 110 -13.99 2.50 1.46
C LEU A 110 -14.52 2.72 0.03
N ARG A 111 -13.69 2.40 -0.96
CA ARG A 111 -14.02 2.45 -2.38
C ARG A 111 -14.20 1.03 -2.94
N PRO A 112 -14.86 0.85 -4.10
CA PRO A 112 -14.97 -0.46 -4.76
C PRO A 112 -13.62 -1.16 -5.06
N ALA A 113 -12.53 -0.40 -5.15
CA ALA A 113 -11.17 -0.91 -5.34
C ALA A 113 -10.48 -1.35 -4.02
N THR A 114 -10.94 -0.88 -2.86
CA THR A 114 -10.30 -1.11 -1.56
C THR A 114 -10.08 -2.61 -1.26
N PRO A 115 -11.05 -3.53 -1.49
CA PRO A 115 -10.81 -4.96 -1.28
C PRO A 115 -9.65 -5.50 -2.12
N LYS A 116 -9.45 -5.04 -3.37
CA LYS A 116 -8.32 -5.48 -4.20
C LYS A 116 -6.98 -5.01 -3.63
N CYS A 117 -6.94 -3.81 -3.06
CA CYS A 117 -5.74 -3.28 -2.43
C CYS A 117 -5.31 -4.14 -1.23
N PHE A 118 -6.27 -4.53 -0.39
CA PHE A 118 -6.02 -5.47 0.73
C PHE A 118 -5.56 -6.86 0.26
N HIS A 119 -6.13 -7.41 -0.82
CA HIS A 119 -5.62 -8.67 -1.40
C HIS A 119 -4.18 -8.53 -1.92
N GLY A 120 -3.83 -7.40 -2.55
CA GLY A 120 -2.46 -7.11 -2.98
C GLY A 120 -1.47 -7.08 -1.81
N MET A 121 -1.84 -6.43 -0.70
CA MET A 121 -1.00 -6.40 0.50
C MET A 121 -0.91 -7.75 1.22
N ALA A 122 -1.99 -8.56 1.22
CA ALA A 122 -1.94 -9.94 1.70
C ALA A 122 -1.02 -10.82 0.85
N GLY A 123 -1.00 -10.64 -0.48
CA GLY A 123 -0.08 -11.32 -1.39
C GLY A 123 1.40 -10.98 -1.12
N GLU A 124 1.65 -9.78 -0.60
CA GLU A 124 2.95 -9.34 -0.09
C GLU A 124 3.27 -9.81 1.34
N GLY A 125 2.38 -10.59 1.97
CA GLY A 125 2.54 -11.10 3.33
C GLY A 125 2.22 -10.10 4.44
N MET A 126 1.71 -8.90 4.12
CA MET A 126 1.24 -7.98 5.17
C MET A 126 -0.07 -8.48 5.76
N THR A 127 -0.20 -8.37 7.09
CA THR A 127 -1.44 -8.65 7.82
C THR A 127 -1.94 -7.37 8.48
N TRP A 128 -3.22 -7.33 8.84
CA TRP A 128 -3.83 -6.12 9.42
C TRP A 128 -4.94 -6.45 10.42
N ARG A 129 -5.32 -5.44 11.20
CA ARG A 129 -6.56 -5.41 11.97
C ARG A 129 -7.23 -4.05 11.84
N ALA A 130 -8.55 -4.03 11.75
CA ALA A 130 -9.31 -2.79 11.87
C ALA A 130 -9.14 -2.20 13.28
N VAL A 131 -9.02 -0.87 13.36
CA VAL A 131 -9.17 -0.12 14.60
C VAL A 131 -10.65 0.11 14.85
N ASP A 132 -11.12 -0.20 16.06
CA ASP A 132 -12.51 0.01 16.46
C ASP A 132 -12.89 1.49 16.32
N GLN A 133 -14.02 1.76 15.65
CA GLN A 133 -14.57 3.10 15.42
C GLN A 133 -14.89 3.87 16.72
N SER A 134 -15.11 3.16 17.83
CA SER A 134 -15.26 3.76 19.17
C SER A 134 -13.96 4.34 19.74
N ASN A 135 -12.79 3.91 19.24
CA ASN A 135 -11.48 4.47 19.59
C ASN A 135 -11.08 5.67 18.70
N LEU A 136 -11.85 5.98 17.65
CA LEU A 136 -11.61 7.17 16.81
C LEU A 136 -12.29 8.40 17.41
N HIS A 137 -11.86 9.59 16.99
CA HIS A 137 -12.43 10.85 17.47
C HIS A 137 -13.95 10.91 17.14
N PRO A 138 -14.83 11.20 18.11
CA PRO A 138 -16.27 11.04 17.93
C PRO A 138 -16.86 11.94 16.83
N GLU A 139 -16.27 13.11 16.61
CA GLU A 139 -16.68 14.09 15.59
C GLU A 139 -15.93 13.94 14.25
N TRP A 140 -14.80 13.23 14.21
CA TRP A 140 -13.94 13.12 13.02
C TRP A 140 -13.74 11.65 12.63
N ARG A 141 -14.86 10.97 12.43
CA ARG A 141 -14.96 9.60 11.92
C ARG A 141 -16.13 9.50 10.95
N SER A 142 -16.06 8.55 10.04
CA SER A 142 -17.14 8.22 9.10
C SER A 142 -17.22 6.70 8.98
N ASP A 143 -18.42 6.16 8.74
CA ASP A 143 -18.56 4.73 8.46
C ASP A 143 -17.81 4.31 7.18
N ASP A 144 -17.65 5.24 6.23
CA ASP A 144 -16.87 5.05 5.00
C ASP A 144 -15.35 5.21 5.22
N ILE A 145 -14.89 5.72 6.37
CA ILE A 145 -13.46 5.89 6.67
C ILE A 145 -13.06 4.94 7.78
N LYS A 146 -12.29 3.90 7.43
CA LYS A 146 -11.76 2.94 8.40
C LYS A 146 -10.26 3.18 8.61
N VAL A 147 -9.79 2.94 9.83
CA VAL A 147 -8.36 2.93 10.18
C VAL A 147 -7.93 1.50 10.42
N PHE A 148 -6.77 1.11 9.88
CA PHE A 148 -6.22 -0.22 10.03
C PHE A 148 -4.80 -0.15 10.58
N GLN A 149 -4.49 -1.02 11.53
CA GLN A 149 -3.12 -1.28 11.95
C GLN A 149 -2.55 -2.44 11.12
N PHE A 150 -1.40 -2.25 10.50
CA PHE A 150 -0.70 -3.27 9.71
C PHE A 150 0.50 -3.87 10.46
N PHE A 151 0.88 -5.08 10.03
CA PHE A 151 2.02 -5.86 10.50
C PHE A 151 2.71 -6.53 9.30
N THR A 152 4.01 -6.75 9.42
CA THR A 152 4.91 -7.35 8.42
C THR A 152 5.55 -8.62 8.96
#